data_AF-A0A392QFY4-F1
#
_entry.id   AF-A0A392QFY4-F1
#
_cell.length_a   1.000
_cell.length_b   1.000
_cell.length_c   1.000
_cell.angle_alpha   90.00
_cell.angle_beta   90.00
_cell.angle_gamma   90.00
#
_symmetry.space_group_name_H-M   'P 1'
#
loop_
_entity.id
_entity.type
_entity.pdbx_description
1 polymer ?
#
loop_
_entity_poly.entity_id
_entity_poly.type
_entity_poly.pdbx_seq_one_letter_code
_entity_poly.pdbx_strand_id
1 'polypeptide(L)'
;MGDRVDALENQMGEVQATLKSLAEQMQQQSKVMMELSKQLGKRTTASSAPESEGSIGNEQGESCLSGKKVKLPVFEGEDPVAWITRSEIYFDVQNTSEEMKVKLARLSMEGSTIHWFNLLLETEDELSWVKLKKALIARY
;
A
#
# COMPACT_ATOMS: atom_id res chain seq x y z
N MET A 1 -7.15 44.59 -15.92
CA MET A 1 -6.64 43.22 -16.22
C MET A 1 -5.79 42.63 -15.08
N GLY A 2 -5.35 43.40 -14.07
CA GLY A 2 -4.50 42.91 -12.97
C GLY A 2 -5.17 41.98 -11.94
N ASP A 3 -6.42 42.25 -11.52
CA ASP A 3 -7.12 41.48 -10.47
C ASP A 3 -7.24 39.96 -10.72
N ARG A 4 -7.43 39.55 -11.98
CA ARG A 4 -7.58 38.12 -12.31
C ARG A 4 -6.25 37.37 -12.30
N VAL A 5 -5.14 38.08 -12.48
CA VAL A 5 -3.79 37.48 -12.46
C VAL A 5 -3.37 37.28 -11.01
N ASP A 6 -3.61 38.28 -10.15
CA ASP A 6 -3.33 38.21 -8.71
C ASP A 6 -4.09 37.07 -8.00
N ALA A 7 -5.37 36.89 -8.34
CA ALA A 7 -6.18 35.77 -7.83
C ALA A 7 -5.66 34.38 -8.27
N LEU A 8 -5.11 34.27 -9.49
CA LEU A 8 -4.53 33.01 -9.98
C LEU A 8 -3.18 32.72 -9.32
N GLU A 9 -2.37 33.75 -9.09
CA GLU A 9 -1.10 33.62 -8.36
C GLU A 9 -1.32 33.19 -6.91
N ASN A 10 -2.35 33.72 -6.24
CA ASN A 10 -2.71 33.30 -4.89
C ASN A 10 -3.17 31.83 -4.85
N GLN A 11 -4.05 31.42 -5.77
CA GLN A 11 -4.50 30.03 -5.87
C GLN A 11 -3.35 29.07 -6.18
N MET A 12 -2.42 29.47 -7.04
CA MET A 12 -1.23 28.66 -7.33
C MET A 12 -0.31 28.53 -6.13
N GLY A 13 -0.21 29.57 -5.29
CA GLY A 13 0.46 29.51 -3.99
C GLY A 13 -0.19 28.51 -3.03
N GLU A 14 -1.52 28.48 -2.97
CA GLU A 14 -2.28 27.50 -2.15
C GLU A 14 -2.10 26.06 -2.66
N VAL A 15 -2.14 25.85 -3.98
CA VAL A 15 -1.86 24.53 -4.60
C VAL A 15 -0.42 24.10 -4.35
N GLN A 16 0.55 25.02 -4.40
CA GLN A 16 1.94 24.71 -4.10
C GLN A 16 2.16 24.36 -2.62
N ALA A 17 1.44 25.04 -1.71
CA ALA A 17 1.48 24.76 -0.29
C ALA A 17 0.89 23.38 0.05
N THR A 18 -0.25 23.04 -0.54
CA THR A 18 -0.89 21.72 -0.38
C THR A 18 -0.04 20.59 -0.95
N LEU A 19 0.63 20.80 -2.09
CA LEU A 19 1.56 19.82 -2.67
C LEU A 19 2.77 19.56 -1.78
N LYS A 20 3.35 20.62 -1.18
CA LYS A 20 4.46 20.48 -0.22
C LYS A 20 4.03 19.71 1.03
N SER A 21 2.87 20.08 1.59
CA SER A 21 2.31 19.39 2.76
C SER A 21 2.04 17.91 2.49
N LEU A 22 1.55 17.57 1.28
CA LEU A 22 1.36 16.19 0.86
C LEU A 22 2.69 15.42 0.73
N ALA A 23 3.72 16.04 0.17
CA ALA A 23 5.05 15.44 0.06
C ALA A 23 5.67 15.20 1.44
N GLU A 24 5.52 16.13 2.38
CA GLU A 24 5.96 16.00 3.76
C GLU A 24 5.19 14.88 4.49
N GLN A 25 3.89 14.76 4.25
CA GLN A 25 3.06 13.68 4.79
C GLN A 25 3.54 12.30 4.30
N MET A 26 3.86 12.17 3.02
CA MET A 26 4.42 10.92 2.47
C MET A 26 5.78 10.57 3.08
N GLN A 27 6.63 11.57 3.35
CA GLN A 27 7.92 11.36 4.02
C GLN A 27 7.75 10.97 5.50
N GLN A 28 6.77 11.55 6.20
CA GLN A 28 6.46 11.18 7.58
C GLN A 28 5.91 9.75 7.67
N GLN A 29 5.04 9.34 6.74
CA GLN A 29 4.54 7.96 6.68
C GLN A 29 5.69 6.93 6.53
N SER A 30 6.72 7.25 5.74
CA SER A 30 7.92 6.40 5.60
C SER A 30 8.73 6.30 6.89
N LYS A 31 8.93 7.41 7.62
CA LYS A 31 9.64 7.41 8.91
C LYS A 31 8.92 6.57 9.97
N VAL A 32 7.59 6.67 10.04
CA VAL A 32 6.78 5.87 10.98
C VAL A 32 6.87 4.39 10.65
N MET A 33 6.88 4.02 9.36
CA MET A 33 7.11 2.65 8.90
C MET A 33 8.50 2.12 9.30
N MET A 34 9.55 2.93 9.17
CA MET A 34 10.92 2.54 9.53
C MET A 34 11.12 2.35 11.04
N GLU A 35 10.46 3.15 11.88
CA GLU A 35 10.55 3.01 13.34
C GLU A 35 9.74 1.81 13.85
N LEU A 36 8.58 1.52 13.23
CA LEU A 36 7.77 0.34 13.53
C LEU A 36 8.50 -0.97 13.18
N SER A 37 9.21 -1.02 12.05
CA SER A 37 9.99 -2.21 11.66
C SER A 37 11.18 -2.46 12.61
N LYS A 38 11.81 -1.40 13.11
CA LYS A 38 12.93 -1.47 14.06
C LYS A 38 12.54 -2.02 15.43
N GLN A 39 11.30 -1.82 15.87
CA GLN A 39 10.81 -2.38 17.14
C GLN A 39 10.42 -3.87 17.03
N LEU A 40 9.99 -4.35 15.85
CA LEU A 40 9.59 -5.74 15.66
C LEU A 40 10.78 -6.72 15.57
N GLY A 41 11.98 -6.24 15.17
CA GLY A 41 13.18 -7.06 14.99
C GLY A 41 13.94 -7.46 16.27
N LYS A 42 13.48 -7.11 17.48
CA LYS A 42 14.26 -7.28 18.73
C LYS A 42 13.80 -8.39 19.67
N ARG A 43 12.90 -9.29 19.27
CA ARG A 43 12.36 -10.34 20.17
C ARG A 43 12.70 -11.78 19.78
N THR A 44 13.93 -12.05 19.35
CA THR A 44 14.49 -13.42 19.34
C THR A 44 16.01 -13.41 19.57
N THR A 45 16.38 -13.72 20.82
CA THR A 45 17.53 -14.55 21.26
C THR A 45 18.88 -14.49 20.51
N ALA A 46 19.88 -13.97 21.23
CA ALA A 46 21.29 -14.33 21.25
C ALA A 46 21.82 -15.34 20.20
N SER A 47 22.74 -14.90 19.34
CA SER A 47 24.17 -15.30 19.34
C SER A 47 24.82 -15.09 17.95
N SER A 48 26.01 -14.47 17.98
CA SER A 48 27.10 -14.51 16.98
C SER A 48 27.00 -13.63 15.71
N ALA A 49 27.97 -12.70 15.60
CA ALA A 49 28.42 -11.92 14.44
C ALA A 49 29.70 -12.54 13.84
N PRO A 50 30.42 -11.98 12.83
CA PRO A 50 30.13 -10.88 11.87
C PRO A 50 30.19 -11.40 10.40
N GLU A 51 29.93 -10.69 9.29
CA GLU A 51 30.70 -9.60 8.64
C GLU A 51 30.16 -9.31 7.21
N SER A 52 30.59 -8.19 6.60
CA SER A 52 30.46 -7.74 5.20
C SER A 52 29.28 -6.83 4.79
N GLU A 53 29.53 -5.54 4.97
CA GLU A 53 29.55 -4.48 3.94
C GLU A 53 28.78 -4.74 2.62
N GLY A 54 27.75 -3.93 2.35
CA GLY A 54 27.18 -3.83 1.00
C GLY A 54 25.77 -3.26 0.93
N SER A 55 25.66 -1.93 0.90
CA SER A 55 24.59 -1.15 0.23
C SER A 55 23.15 -1.72 0.29
N ILE A 56 22.39 -1.29 1.29
CA ILE A 56 20.96 -1.59 1.44
C ILE A 56 20.16 -0.90 0.32
N GLY A 57 19.98 -1.61 -0.80
CA GLY A 57 18.87 -1.42 -1.71
C GLY A 57 17.60 -1.90 -1.02
N ASN A 58 16.67 -0.99 -0.79
CA ASN A 58 15.41 -1.25 -0.10
C ASN A 58 14.45 -2.01 -1.03
N GLU A 59 14.65 -3.34 -1.13
CA GLU A 59 13.86 -4.26 -1.97
C GLU A 59 13.03 -5.27 -1.17
N GLN A 60 12.86 -5.08 0.14
CA GLN A 60 12.22 -6.08 1.01
C GLN A 60 10.71 -6.25 0.76
N GLY A 61 10.43 -7.06 -0.24
CA GLY A 61 9.22 -7.85 -0.49
C GLY A 61 9.59 -9.15 -1.22
N GLU A 62 10.82 -9.64 -1.00
CA GLU A 62 11.40 -10.80 -1.65
C GLU A 62 10.90 -12.09 -1.00
N SER A 63 9.79 -12.63 -1.51
CA SER A 63 9.53 -14.06 -1.41
C SER A 63 9.92 -14.69 -2.75
N CYS A 64 11.16 -15.18 -2.79
CA CYS A 64 11.76 -15.80 -3.95
C CYS A 64 11.27 -17.24 -4.10
N LEU A 65 10.13 -17.43 -4.77
CA LEU A 65 9.84 -18.69 -5.46
C LEU A 65 10.23 -18.53 -6.93
N SER A 66 11.47 -18.92 -7.24
CA SER A 66 11.93 -19.24 -8.60
C SER A 66 11.75 -18.12 -9.65
N GLY A 67 12.52 -17.03 -9.51
CA GLY A 67 12.95 -16.19 -10.64
C GLY A 67 11.88 -15.46 -11.45
N LYS A 68 10.60 -15.53 -11.07
CA LYS A 68 9.49 -14.85 -11.76
C LYS A 68 8.84 -13.93 -10.74
N LYS A 69 9.13 -12.62 -10.83
CA LYS A 69 8.46 -11.56 -10.06
C LYS A 69 6.98 -11.57 -10.43
N VAL A 70 6.17 -12.39 -9.76
CA VAL A 70 4.72 -12.30 -9.88
C VAL A 70 4.35 -10.96 -9.26
N LYS A 71 3.80 -10.05 -10.07
CA LYS A 71 3.31 -8.76 -9.58
C LYS A 71 1.85 -8.95 -9.16
N LEU A 72 1.48 -8.32 -8.06
CA LEU A 72 0.06 -8.25 -7.67
C LEU A 72 -0.69 -7.49 -8.77
N PRO A 73 -1.78 -8.04 -9.35
CA PRO A 73 -2.55 -7.37 -10.39
C PRO A 73 -3.20 -6.11 -9.81
N VAL A 74 -3.27 -5.02 -10.59
CA VAL A 74 -3.99 -3.80 -10.21
C VAL A 74 -5.48 -3.99 -10.43
N PHE A 75 -6.32 -3.41 -9.56
CA PHE A 75 -7.76 -3.40 -9.67
C PHE A 75 -8.30 -1.98 -9.87
N GLU A 76 -8.87 -1.75 -11.05
CA GLU A 76 -9.49 -0.46 -11.43
C GLU A 76 -11.03 -0.51 -11.37
N GLY A 77 -11.61 -1.60 -10.87
CA GLY A 77 -13.06 -1.82 -10.83
C GLY A 77 -13.60 -2.70 -11.95
N GLU A 78 -12.74 -3.18 -12.87
CA GLU A 78 -13.13 -4.09 -13.95
C GLU A 78 -12.98 -5.55 -13.52
N ASP A 79 -14.07 -6.32 -13.67
CA ASP A 79 -14.19 -7.75 -13.37
C ASP A 79 -13.60 -8.17 -11.99
N PRO A 80 -14.35 -7.95 -10.88
CA PRO A 80 -13.86 -8.25 -9.53
C PRO A 80 -13.57 -9.74 -9.34
N VAL A 81 -14.27 -10.64 -10.04
CA VAL A 81 -14.09 -12.09 -9.91
C VAL A 81 -12.75 -12.53 -10.50
N ALA A 82 -12.39 -12.03 -11.68
CA ALA A 82 -11.10 -12.30 -12.29
C ALA A 82 -9.95 -11.73 -11.46
N TRP A 83 -10.11 -10.52 -10.92
CA TRP A 83 -9.10 -9.92 -10.06
C TRP A 83 -8.91 -10.70 -8.76
N ILE A 84 -10.00 -11.07 -8.07
CA ILE A 84 -9.96 -11.90 -6.86
C ILE A 84 -9.21 -13.20 -7.12
N THR A 85 -9.53 -13.90 -8.22
CA THR A 85 -8.91 -15.18 -8.57
C THR A 85 -7.40 -15.04 -8.76
N ARG A 86 -6.95 -14.00 -9.47
CA ARG A 86 -5.51 -13.73 -9.68
C ARG A 86 -4.81 -13.33 -8.38
N SER A 87 -5.46 -12.53 -7.53
CA SER A 87 -4.93 -12.13 -6.22
C SER A 87 -4.83 -13.32 -5.26
N GLU A 88 -5.78 -14.26 -5.29
CA GLU A 88 -5.69 -15.48 -4.47
C GLU A 88 -4.51 -16.35 -4.88
N ILE A 89 -4.29 -16.55 -6.18
CA ILE A 89 -3.12 -17.27 -6.69
C ILE A 89 -1.83 -16.56 -6.25
N TYR A 90 -1.79 -15.23 -6.32
CA TYR A 90 -0.65 -14.45 -5.85
C TYR A 90 -0.38 -14.66 -4.36
N PHE A 91 -1.40 -14.58 -3.52
CA PHE A 91 -1.26 -14.76 -2.07
C PHE A 91 -0.86 -16.18 -1.67
N ASP A 92 -1.34 -17.18 -2.41
CA ASP A 92 -0.97 -18.58 -2.20
C ASP A 92 0.51 -18.82 -2.51
N VAL A 93 0.97 -18.34 -3.68
CA VAL A 93 2.37 -18.43 -4.10
C VAL A 93 3.29 -17.65 -3.15
N GLN A 94 2.87 -16.46 -2.70
CA GLN A 94 3.65 -15.60 -1.81
C GLN A 94 3.55 -16.01 -0.33
N ASN A 95 2.76 -17.03 0.01
CA ASN A 95 2.43 -17.42 1.39
C ASN A 95 2.01 -16.23 2.28
N THR A 96 1.15 -15.38 1.73
CA THR A 96 0.75 -14.11 2.36
C THR A 96 -0.23 -14.35 3.51
N SER A 97 0.09 -13.83 4.69
CA SER A 97 -0.77 -13.88 5.88
C SER A 97 -2.05 -13.06 5.69
N GLU A 98 -3.15 -13.45 6.35
CA GLU A 98 -4.47 -12.85 6.13
C GLU A 98 -4.52 -11.35 6.40
N GLU A 99 -3.79 -10.89 7.43
CA GLU A 99 -3.61 -9.46 7.75
C GLU A 99 -2.91 -8.67 6.63
N MET A 100 -2.03 -9.33 5.89
CA MET A 100 -1.27 -8.73 4.80
C MET A 100 -2.07 -8.76 3.49
N LYS A 101 -2.96 -9.73 3.28
CA LYS A 101 -3.81 -9.82 2.07
C LYS A 101 -4.65 -8.56 1.88
N VAL A 102 -5.27 -8.06 2.94
CA VAL A 102 -6.09 -6.85 2.90
C VAL A 102 -5.25 -5.60 2.63
N LYS A 103 -4.05 -5.51 3.24
CA LYS A 103 -3.12 -4.40 3.01
C LYS A 103 -2.58 -4.39 1.57
N LEU A 104 -2.24 -5.56 1.03
CA LEU A 104 -1.82 -5.72 -0.36
C LEU A 104 -2.96 -5.44 -1.34
N ALA A 105 -4.18 -5.89 -1.03
CA ALA A 105 -5.36 -5.56 -1.80
C ALA A 105 -5.60 -4.04 -1.86
N ARG A 106 -5.44 -3.32 -0.74
CA ARG A 106 -5.49 -1.85 -0.71
C ARG A 106 -4.46 -1.22 -1.64
N LEU A 107 -3.24 -1.77 -1.69
CA LEU A 107 -2.16 -1.27 -2.56
C LEU A 107 -2.41 -1.56 -4.04
N SER A 108 -3.16 -2.63 -4.33
CA SER A 108 -3.54 -3.03 -5.68
C SER A 108 -4.77 -2.26 -6.20
N MET A 109 -5.55 -1.64 -5.33
CA MET A 109 -6.69 -0.83 -5.73
C MET A 109 -6.24 0.53 -6.26
N GLU A 110 -6.62 0.85 -7.49
CA GLU A 110 -6.29 2.11 -8.14
C GLU A 110 -7.56 2.83 -8.61
N GLY A 111 -7.44 4.13 -8.88
CA GLY A 111 -8.55 4.96 -9.37
C GLY A 111 -9.69 5.15 -8.35
N SER A 112 -10.93 5.00 -8.80
CA SER A 112 -12.14 5.25 -7.98
C SER A 112 -12.36 4.19 -6.90
N THR A 113 -11.75 3.01 -7.04
CA THR A 113 -11.95 1.87 -6.15
C THR A 113 -11.30 2.08 -4.78
N ILE A 114 -10.19 2.83 -4.72
CA ILE A 114 -9.47 3.11 -3.46
C ILE A 114 -10.32 3.90 -2.46
N HIS A 115 -11.17 4.81 -2.95
CA HIS A 115 -12.06 5.62 -2.12
C HIS A 115 -13.13 4.75 -1.46
N TRP A 116 -13.72 3.84 -2.23
CA TRP A 116 -14.66 2.86 -1.69
C TRP A 116 -13.99 1.92 -0.68
N PHE A 117 -12.78 1.46 -0.97
CA PHE A 117 -12.05 0.57 -0.06
C PHE A 117 -11.73 1.23 1.27
N ASN A 118 -11.30 2.51 1.27
CA ASN A 118 -11.07 3.26 2.50
C ASN A 118 -12.36 3.42 3.31
N LEU A 119 -13.49 3.70 2.66
CA LEU A 119 -14.79 3.77 3.33
C LEU A 119 -15.18 2.41 3.94
N LEU A 120 -14.92 1.32 3.22
CA LEU A 120 -15.18 -0.04 3.71
C LEU A 120 -14.32 -0.37 4.94
N LEU A 121 -13.04 0.00 4.93
CA LEU A 121 -12.15 -0.15 6.09
C LEU A 121 -12.57 0.68 7.30
N GLU A 122 -13.14 1.86 7.09
CA GLU A 122 -13.61 2.72 8.17
C GLU A 122 -14.93 2.21 8.78
N THR A 123 -15.72 1.47 8.00
CA THR A 123 -17.01 0.91 8.45
C THR A 123 -16.86 -0.48 9.09
N GLU A 124 -15.87 -1.28 8.66
CA GLU A 124 -15.64 -2.63 9.17
C GLU A 124 -14.42 -2.68 10.11
N ASP A 125 -14.66 -2.88 11.41
CA ASP A 125 -13.63 -3.00 12.46
C ASP A 125 -12.65 -4.17 12.21
N GLU A 126 -13.16 -5.30 11.70
CA GLU A 126 -12.37 -6.49 11.34
C GLU A 126 -12.68 -6.91 9.89
N LEU A 127 -12.05 -6.23 8.95
CA LEU A 127 -12.12 -6.57 7.54
C LEU A 127 -11.20 -7.77 7.23
N SER A 128 -11.78 -8.96 7.04
CA SER A 128 -11.05 -10.13 6.56
C SER A 128 -11.03 -10.20 5.03
N TRP A 129 -10.09 -10.96 4.47
CA TRP A 129 -10.02 -11.20 3.02
C TRP A 129 -11.35 -11.76 2.46
N VAL A 130 -12.02 -12.64 3.22
CA VAL A 130 -13.31 -13.22 2.81
C VAL A 130 -14.41 -12.17 2.74
N LYS A 131 -14.48 -11.26 3.72
CA LYS A 131 -15.45 -10.16 3.71
C LYS A 131 -15.18 -9.20 2.55
N LEU A 132 -13.92 -8.88 2.31
CA LEU A 132 -13.51 -8.03 1.20
C LEU A 132 -13.94 -8.63 -0.16
N LYS A 133 -13.70 -9.93 -0.38
CA LYS A 133 -14.16 -10.63 -1.60
C LYS A 133 -15.67 -10.50 -1.81
N LYS A 134 -16.46 -10.71 -0.75
CA LYS A 134 -17.92 -10.55 -0.81
C LYS A 134 -18.34 -9.11 -1.11
N ALA A 135 -17.69 -8.14 -0.48
CA ALA A 135 -17.97 -6.72 -0.68
C ALA A 135 -17.64 -6.27 -2.11
N LEU A 136 -16.55 -6.79 -2.69
CA LEU A 136 -16.17 -6.55 -4.07
C LEU A 136 -17.21 -7.08 -5.05
N ILE A 137 -17.62 -8.34 -4.90
CA ILE A 137 -18.63 -8.99 -5.77
C ILE A 137 -20.02 -8.35 -5.60
N ALA A 138 -20.33 -7.80 -4.42
CA ALA A 138 -21.61 -7.13 -4.20
C ALA A 138 -21.68 -5.74 -4.85
N ARG A 139 -20.53 -5.10 -5.11
CA ARG A 139 -20.46 -3.73 -5.62
C ARG A 139 -20.17 -3.64 -7.11
N TYR A 140 -19.30 -4.52 -7.62
CA TYR A 140 -18.83 -4.57 -8.99
C TYR A 140 -19.29 -5.87 -9.66
#